data_AF-X1GN71-F1
#
_entry.id   AF-X1GN71-F1
#
_cell.length_a   1.000
_cell.length_b   1.000
_cell.length_c   1.000
_cell.angle_alpha   90.00
_cell.angle_beta   90.00
_cell.angle_gamma   90.00
#
_symmetry.space_group_name_H-M   'P 1'
#
loop_
_entity.id
_entity.type
_entity.pdbx_description
1 polymer ?
#
loop_
_entity_poly.entity_id
_entity_poly.type
_entity_poly.pdbx_seq_one_letter_code
_entity_poly.pdbx_strand_id
1 'polypeptide(L)'
;MNKFDLVIKSNKIFIDGRFIDGYIGIKNGIIATISKEKLEADEVIDAEGKMVLPGTIDPHVHIRAPGHDERETFESGSKDAALGGVTTIIEMPFASPPPHSPEIVKSRMNVA
;
A
#
# COMPACT_ATOMS: atom_id res chain seq x y z
N MET A 1 6.13 28.23 -3.36
CA MET A 1 6.57 27.18 -2.43
C MET A 1 6.23 25.84 -3.08
N ASN A 2 7.16 24.89 -3.16
CA ASN A 2 6.87 23.58 -3.75
C ASN A 2 5.93 22.82 -2.80
N LYS A 3 4.64 22.90 -3.12
CA LYS A 3 3.53 22.28 -2.39
C LYS A 3 3.64 20.75 -2.47
N PHE A 4 3.35 20.06 -1.38
CA PHE A 4 3.25 18.59 -1.38
C PHE A 4 2.02 18.15 -2.17
N ASP A 5 2.01 16.92 -2.69
CA ASP A 5 0.82 16.41 -3.38
C ASP A 5 -0.23 16.02 -2.34
N LEU A 6 0.21 15.35 -1.27
CA LEU A 6 -0.62 14.92 -0.15
C LEU A 6 0.07 15.23 1.17
N VAL A 7 -0.71 15.66 2.17
CA VAL A 7 -0.30 15.71 3.58
C VAL A 7 -1.26 14.88 4.43
N ILE A 8 -0.71 14.03 5.29
CA ILE A 8 -1.47 13.32 6.32
C ILE A 8 -1.16 13.96 7.67
N LYS A 9 -2.18 14.47 8.36
CA LYS A 9 -2.08 15.01 9.72
C LYS A 9 -2.63 13.99 10.72
N SER A 10 -1.93 13.75 11.82
CA SER A 10 -2.43 12.93 12.92
C SER A 10 -1.71 13.21 14.23
N ASN A 11 -2.35 12.91 15.36
CA ASN A 11 -1.73 12.86 16.67
C ASN A 11 -1.12 11.49 17.03
N LYS A 12 -1.19 10.50 16.12
CA LYS A 12 -0.71 9.12 16.32
C LYS A 12 -0.01 8.56 15.08
N ILE A 13 1.07 9.19 14.64
CA ILE A 13 1.95 8.69 13.57
C ILE A 13 2.99 7.75 14.19
N PHE A 14 3.06 6.50 13.74
CA PHE A 14 3.99 5.49 14.27
C PHE A 14 5.34 5.51 13.54
N ILE A 15 6.42 5.82 14.26
CA ILE A 15 7.79 5.88 13.74
C ILE A 15 8.73 5.34 14.83
N ASP A 16 9.64 4.44 14.47
CA ASP A 16 10.69 3.91 15.36
C ASP A 16 10.17 3.43 16.72
N GLY A 17 9.05 2.70 16.72
CA GLY A 17 8.50 2.09 17.93
C GLY A 17 7.65 3.01 18.81
N ARG A 18 7.37 4.25 18.38
CA ARG A 18 6.59 5.23 19.16
C ARG A 18 5.58 5.99 18.30
N PHE A 19 4.56 6.53 18.95
CA PHE A 19 3.60 7.45 18.34
C PHE A 19 4.03 8.91 18.55
N ILE A 20 3.93 9.71 17.50
CA ILE A 20 4.13 11.15 17.54
C ILE A 20 2.94 11.87 16.90
N ASP A 21 2.66 13.09 17.33
CA ASP A 21 1.82 14.04 16.60
C ASP A 21 2.59 14.72 15.47
N GLY A 22 1.92 15.13 14.39
CA GLY A 22 2.51 15.91 13.32
C GLY A 22 1.88 15.70 11.95
N TYR A 23 2.70 15.89 10.92
CA TYR A 23 2.34 15.88 9.51
C TYR A 23 3.32 15.00 8.72
N ILE A 24 2.81 14.17 7.82
CA ILE A 24 3.59 13.45 6.81
C ILE A 24 3.36 14.15 5.47
N GLY A 25 4.41 14.70 4.88
CA GLY A 25 4.38 15.33 3.55
C GLY A 25 4.80 14.34 2.47
N ILE A 26 3.95 14.16 1.46
CA ILE A 26 4.15 13.21 0.38
C ILE A 26 4.31 13.96 -0.95
N LYS A 27 5.34 13.58 -1.71
CA LYS A 27 5.61 14.13 -3.06
C LYS A 27 5.98 13.00 -4.00
N ASN A 28 5.34 12.94 -5.17
CA ASN A 28 5.54 11.92 -6.19
C ASN A 28 5.46 10.48 -5.64
N GLY A 29 4.49 10.22 -4.76
CA GLY A 29 4.28 8.90 -4.13
C GLY A 29 5.31 8.53 -3.05
N ILE A 30 6.22 9.43 -2.68
CA ILE A 30 7.27 9.19 -1.68
C ILE A 30 7.03 10.07 -0.46
N ILE A 31 7.27 9.54 0.74
CA ILE A 31 7.33 10.35 1.96
C ILE A 31 8.56 11.26 1.85
N ALA A 32 8.30 12.55 1.62
CA ALA A 32 9.34 13.55 1.41
C ALA A 32 9.77 14.22 2.72
N THR A 33 8.87 14.30 3.71
CA THR A 33 9.20 14.82 5.05
C THR A 33 8.19 14.35 6.10
N ILE A 34 8.62 14.37 7.37
CA ILE A 34 7.76 14.21 8.54
C ILE A 34 8.08 15.37 9.48
N SER A 35 7.05 16.14 9.85
CA SER A 35 7.22 17.45 10.49
C SER A 35 6.24 17.64 11.65
N LYS A 36 6.66 18.38 12.68
CA LYS A 36 5.77 18.93 13.71
C LYS A 36 5.01 20.16 13.22
N GLU A 37 5.67 20.94 12.36
CA GLU A 37 5.10 22.14 11.78
C GLU A 37 4.11 21.79 10.66
N LYS A 38 3.07 22.63 10.53
CA LYS A 38 2.02 22.48 9.51
C LYS A 38 2.63 22.53 8.11
N LEU A 39 2.21 21.59 7.26
CA LEU A 39 2.60 21.50 5.86
C LEU A 39 1.45 21.90 4.93
N GLU A 40 1.78 22.43 3.76
CA GLU A 40 0.81 22.75 2.70
C GLU A 40 0.86 21.72 1.58
N ALA A 41 -0.31 21.28 1.12
CA ALA A 41 -0.46 20.26 0.08
C ALA A 41 -1.68 20.49 -0.81
N ASP A 42 -1.70 19.85 -1.97
CA ASP A 42 -2.88 19.79 -2.84
C ASP A 42 -4.04 19.06 -2.16
N GLU A 43 -3.74 17.99 -1.45
CA GLU A 43 -4.69 17.25 -0.63
C GLU A 43 -4.23 17.16 0.83
N VAL A 44 -5.17 17.25 1.78
CA VAL A 44 -4.91 17.06 3.21
C VAL A 44 -5.88 16.03 3.77
N ILE A 45 -5.33 14.95 4.35
CA ILE A 45 -6.07 13.96 5.13
C ILE A 45 -5.91 14.28 6.61
N ASP A 46 -7.01 14.62 7.28
CA ASP A 46 -7.04 14.73 8.74
C ASP A 46 -7.39 13.39 9.38
N ALA A 47 -6.37 12.73 9.94
CA ALA A 47 -6.45 11.46 10.63
C ALA A 47 -6.32 11.64 12.16
N GLU A 48 -6.78 12.76 12.71
CA GLU A 48 -6.83 13.00 14.16
C GLU A 48 -7.54 11.85 14.90
N GLY A 49 -6.94 11.40 16.00
CA GLY A 49 -7.44 10.29 16.82
C GLY A 49 -7.18 8.89 16.25
N LYS A 50 -6.87 8.78 14.96
CA LYS A 50 -6.55 7.53 14.25
C LYS A 50 -5.05 7.28 14.24
N MET A 51 -4.65 6.01 14.27
CA MET A 51 -3.25 5.62 14.10
C MET A 51 -2.87 5.67 12.64
N VAL A 52 -1.73 6.30 12.33
CA VAL A 52 -1.10 6.24 11.01
C VAL A 52 0.09 5.30 11.14
N LEU A 53 -0.02 4.14 10.50
CA LEU A 53 0.97 3.07 10.53
C LEU A 53 1.64 2.94 9.16
N PRO A 54 2.88 2.41 9.07
CA PRO A 54 3.42 1.92 7.81
C PRO A 54 2.46 0.89 7.21
N GLY A 55 2.27 0.95 5.89
CA GLY A 55 1.53 -0.09 5.17
C GLY A 55 2.20 -1.45 5.35
N THR A 56 1.42 -2.48 5.64
CA THR A 56 1.97 -3.80 5.93
C THR A 56 2.34 -4.53 4.64
N ILE A 57 3.30 -5.45 4.76
CA ILE A 57 3.75 -6.33 3.69
C ILE A 57 3.31 -7.75 4.06
N ASP A 58 2.45 -8.34 3.24
CA ASP A 58 2.02 -9.72 3.40
C ASP A 58 2.84 -10.64 2.47
N PRO A 59 3.76 -11.46 3.01
CA PRO A 59 4.62 -12.29 2.19
C PRO A 59 3.94 -13.57 1.66
N HIS A 60 2.68 -13.85 2.04
CA HIS A 60 2.03 -15.13 1.77
C HIS A 60 0.57 -14.96 1.36
N VAL A 61 0.35 -14.62 0.09
CA VAL A 61 -0.99 -14.52 -0.50
C VAL A 61 -1.18 -15.56 -1.60
N HIS A 62 -2.42 -16.04 -1.78
CA HIS A 62 -2.78 -16.96 -2.86
C HIS A 62 -3.80 -16.34 -3.82
N ILE A 63 -3.32 -15.64 -4.85
CA ILE A 63 -4.18 -15.18 -5.95
C ILE A 63 -4.37 -16.32 -6.94
N ARG A 64 -5.63 -16.65 -7.21
CA ARG A 64 -6.00 -17.88 -7.94
C ARG A 64 -6.12 -17.67 -9.45
N ALA A 65 -6.09 -16.41 -9.90
CA ALA A 65 -6.00 -16.05 -11.31
C ALA A 65 -4.55 -16.14 -11.86
N PRO A 66 -4.34 -16.52 -13.14
CA PRO A 66 -5.32 -17.16 -13.99
C PRO A 66 -5.49 -18.65 -13.61
N GLY A 67 -6.65 -19.20 -13.95
CA GLY A 67 -6.97 -20.62 -13.93
C GLY A 67 -8.01 -21.01 -12.89
N HIS A 68 -8.15 -20.23 -11.82
CA HIS A 68 -9.14 -20.42 -10.75
C HIS A 68 -9.72 -19.08 -10.27
N ASP A 69 -9.98 -18.20 -11.23
CA ASP A 69 -10.42 -16.81 -11.05
C ASP A 69 -11.73 -16.70 -10.26
N GLU A 70 -12.58 -17.73 -10.30
CA GLU A 70 -13.81 -17.83 -9.50
C GLU A 70 -13.56 -17.81 -7.99
N ARG A 71 -12.33 -18.09 -7.56
CA ARG A 71 -11.93 -18.08 -6.15
C ARG A 71 -11.34 -16.76 -5.71
N GLU A 72 -10.44 -16.19 -6.52
CA GLU A 72 -9.78 -14.91 -6.22
C GLU A 72 -9.03 -14.37 -7.45
N THR A 73 -9.22 -13.08 -7.74
CA THR A 73 -8.47 -12.35 -8.78
C THR A 73 -7.51 -11.34 -8.14
N PHE A 74 -6.59 -10.78 -8.94
CA PHE A 74 -5.74 -9.68 -8.44
C PHE A 74 -6.56 -8.45 -8.03
N GLU A 75 -7.68 -8.17 -8.72
CA GLU A 75 -8.55 -7.05 -8.39
C GLU A 75 -9.23 -7.24 -7.03
N SER A 76 -9.84 -8.39 -6.80
CA SER A 76 -10.54 -8.67 -5.53
C SER A 76 -9.54 -8.81 -4.38
N GLY A 77 -8.47 -9.59 -4.56
CA GLY A 77 -7.45 -9.79 -3.52
C GLY A 77 -6.71 -8.50 -3.14
N SER A 78 -6.43 -7.59 -4.08
CA SER A 78 -5.78 -6.31 -3.77
C SER A 78 -6.72 -5.34 -3.06
N LYS A 79 -8.03 -5.35 -3.34
CA LYS A 79 -9.03 -4.59 -2.58
C LYS A 79 -9.12 -5.07 -1.14
N ASP A 80 -9.14 -6.38 -0.94
CA ASP A 80 -9.18 -6.97 0.40
C ASP A 80 -7.90 -6.67 1.19
N ALA A 81 -6.74 -6.77 0.54
CA ALA A 81 -5.45 -6.36 1.09
C ALA A 81 -5.48 -4.88 1.53
N ALA A 82 -5.93 -3.97 0.65
CA ALA A 82 -6.02 -2.56 0.96
C ALA A 82 -6.98 -2.25 2.12
N LEU A 83 -8.12 -2.94 2.19
CA LEU A 83 -9.08 -2.84 3.30
C LEU A 83 -8.46 -3.27 4.64
N GLY A 84 -7.57 -4.27 4.62
CA GLY A 84 -6.81 -4.73 5.78
C GLY A 84 -5.60 -3.88 6.15
N GLY A 85 -5.27 -2.84 5.35
CA GLY A 85 -4.07 -2.02 5.54
C GLY A 85 -2.77 -2.63 4.98
N VAL A 86 -2.88 -3.68 4.16
CA VAL A 86 -1.77 -4.27 3.41
C VAL A 86 -1.54 -3.49 2.13
N THR A 87 -0.33 -2.96 1.96
CA THR A 87 0.04 -2.16 0.78
C THR A 87 0.95 -2.91 -0.18
N THR A 88 1.43 -4.08 0.22
CA THR A 88 2.27 -4.94 -0.63
C THR A 88 1.96 -6.39 -0.32
N ILE A 89 1.65 -7.16 -1.36
CA ILE A 89 1.42 -8.60 -1.28
C ILE A 89 2.50 -9.33 -2.06
N ILE A 90 2.95 -10.47 -1.54
CA ILE A 90 3.83 -11.40 -2.25
C ILE A 90 3.02 -12.68 -2.50
N GLU A 91 2.78 -12.93 -3.79
CA GLU A 91 1.90 -14.00 -4.23
C GLU A 91 2.66 -15.32 -4.37
N MET A 92 2.05 -16.40 -3.88
CA MET A 92 2.58 -17.75 -3.94
C MET A 92 2.25 -18.41 -5.28
N PRO A 93 3.14 -19.23 -5.88
CA PRO A 93 3.03 -19.71 -7.26
C PRO A 93 1.97 -20.83 -7.45
N PHE A 94 0.70 -20.58 -7.12
CA PHE A 94 -0.38 -21.57 -7.16
C PHE A 94 -1.26 -21.50 -8.43
N ALA A 95 -1.19 -20.41 -9.18
CA ALA A 95 -1.98 -20.27 -10.39
C ALA A 95 -1.68 -21.33 -11.45
N SER A 96 -2.53 -21.42 -12.48
CA SER A 96 -2.42 -22.40 -13.55
C SER A 96 -2.29 -21.69 -14.92
N PRO A 97 -1.15 -21.81 -15.62
CA PRO A 97 0.07 -22.52 -15.22
C PRO A 97 0.79 -21.80 -14.07
N PRO A 98 1.57 -22.52 -13.24
CA PRO A 98 2.36 -21.89 -12.19
C PRO A 98 3.46 -21.02 -12.82
N PRO A 99 3.88 -19.90 -12.19
CA PRO A 99 4.88 -18.98 -12.73
C PRO A 99 6.31 -19.55 -12.69
N HIS A 100 6.59 -20.54 -13.55
CA HIS A 100 7.85 -21.29 -13.62
C HIS A 100 8.79 -20.83 -14.75
N SER A 101 8.38 -19.85 -15.55
CA SER A 101 9.21 -19.26 -16.61
C SER A 101 9.01 -17.74 -16.71
N PRO A 102 10.00 -16.98 -17.23
CA PRO A 102 9.88 -15.54 -17.42
C PRO A 102 8.68 -15.14 -18.29
N GLU A 103 8.33 -15.94 -19.29
CA GLU A 103 7.19 -15.71 -20.19
C GLU A 103 5.88 -15.80 -19.42
N ILE A 104 5.73 -16.81 -18.55
CA ILE A 104 4.53 -16.98 -17.73
C ILE A 104 4.43 -15.86 -16.70
N VAL A 105 5.54 -15.48 -16.06
CA VAL A 105 5.58 -14.33 -15.14
C VAL A 105 5.15 -13.05 -15.85
N LYS A 106 5.68 -12.77 -17.05
CA LYS A 106 5.27 -11.61 -17.84
C LYS A 106 3.79 -11.64 -18.22
N SER A 107 3.29 -12.79 -18.63
CA SER A 107 1.85 -12.96 -18.92
C SER A 107 1.00 -12.70 -17.67
N ARG A 108 1.48 -13.11 -16.50
CA ARG A 108 0.81 -12.91 -15.21
C ARG A 108 0.78 -11.44 -14.80
N MET A 109 1.86 -10.70 -15.05
CA MET A 109 1.91 -9.25 -14.78
C MET A 109 0.89 -8.44 -15.59
N ASN A 110 0.37 -8.96 -16.70
CA ASN A 110 -0.65 -8.27 -17.50
C ASN A 110 -2.08 -8.44 -16.96
N VAL A 111 -2.30 -9.41 -16.07
CA VAL A 111 -3.61 -9.67 -15.44
C VAL A 111 -3.64 -9.24 -13.97
N ALA A 112 -2.49 -8.81 -13.43
CA ALA A 112 -2.36 -8.16 -12.14
C ALA A 112 -2.59 -6.65 -12.27
#